data_AF-A0A3D2BS95-F1
#
_entry.id   AF-A0A3D2BS95-F1
#
_cell.length_a   1.000
_cell.length_b   1.000
_cell.length_c   1.000
_cell.angle_alpha   90.00
_cell.angle_beta   90.00
_cell.angle_gamma   90.00
#
_symmetry.space_group_name_H-M   'P 1'
#
loop_
_entity.id
_entity.type
_entity.pdbx_description
1 polymer ?
#
loop_
_entity_poly.entity_id
_entity_poly.type
_entity_poly.pdbx_seq_one_letter_code
_entity_poly.pdbx_strand_id
1 'polypeptide(L)'
;MFSQGAHQIDIARLLGGGLVETVYATTGNYDPTRPTDGAYSVLMKFASGGVANLTYSGYAHFDTDEFTGWRAESGLAKDPERYGA
;
A
#
# COMPACT_ATOMS: atom_id res chain seq x y z
N MET A 1 4.30 -2.02 -8.58
CA MET A 1 5.00 -2.23 -7.29
C MET A 1 6.05 -1.16 -6.98
N PHE A 2 7.06 -0.93 -7.83
CA PHE A 2 8.19 -0.02 -7.53
C PHE A 2 7.86 1.47 -7.41
N SER A 3 6.73 1.93 -7.96
CA SER A 3 6.31 3.33 -7.86
C SER A 3 5.56 3.68 -6.57
N GLN A 4 4.95 2.69 -5.90
CA GLN A 4 4.07 2.94 -4.74
C GLN A 4 4.50 2.18 -3.48
N GLY A 5 5.00 0.96 -3.62
CA GLY A 5 5.34 0.11 -2.47
C GLY A 5 6.44 0.68 -1.59
N ALA A 6 7.37 1.46 -2.17
CA ALA A 6 8.44 2.12 -1.42
C ALA A 6 7.90 3.04 -0.32
N HIS A 7 6.85 3.82 -0.60
CA HIS A 7 6.27 4.75 0.38
C HIS A 7 5.78 4.03 1.65
N GLN A 8 5.01 2.95 1.49
CA GLN A 8 4.51 2.16 2.63
C GLN A 8 5.64 1.48 3.40
N ILE A 9 6.64 0.93 2.69
CA ILE A 9 7.79 0.26 3.31
C ILE A 9 8.61 1.24 4.13
N ASP A 10 8.90 2.43 3.61
CA ASP A 10 9.69 3.44 4.30
C ASP A 10 8.98 3.94 5.56
N ILE A 11 7.66 4.16 5.50
CA ILE A 11 6.86 4.50 6.69
C ILE A 11 6.90 3.36 7.72
N ALA A 12 6.70 2.11 7.29
CA ALA A 12 6.75 0.98 8.21
C ALA A 12 8.14 0.84 8.86
N ARG A 13 9.22 1.08 8.11
CA ARG A 13 10.58 1.05 8.66
C ARG A 13 10.84 2.20 9.62
N LEU A 14 10.36 3.40 9.32
CA LEU A 14 10.45 4.54 10.21
C LEU A 14 9.75 4.24 11.55
N LEU A 15 8.54 3.68 11.50
CA LEU A 15 7.74 3.37 12.69
C LEU A 15 8.23 2.13 13.44
N GLY A 16 8.68 1.10 12.73
CA GLY A 16 9.05 -0.21 13.28
C GLY A 16 10.47 -0.30 13.86
N GLY A 17 11.25 0.79 13.82
CA GLY A 17 12.61 0.83 14.34
C GLY A 17 13.69 0.41 13.33
N GLY A 18 13.39 0.47 12.03
CA GLY A 18 14.36 0.39 10.95
C GLY A 18 14.63 -1.00 10.40
N LEU A 19 15.29 -1.87 11.19
CA LEU A 19 15.82 -3.15 10.69
C LEU A 19 14.74 -4.23 10.60
N VAL A 20 14.53 -4.73 9.38
CA VAL A 20 13.65 -5.85 9.06
C VAL A 20 14.48 -7.12 8.94
N GLU A 21 14.03 -8.19 9.59
CA GLU A 21 14.71 -9.50 9.56
C GLU A 21 14.03 -10.47 8.60
N THR A 22 12.71 -10.38 8.47
CA THR A 22 11.94 -11.34 7.66
C THR A 22 10.84 -10.62 6.90
N VAL A 23 10.70 -10.99 5.64
CA VAL A 23 9.63 -10.53 4.76
C VAL A 23 8.95 -11.75 4.16
N TYR A 24 7.64 -11.81 4.30
CA TYR A 24 6.78 -12.68 3.49
C TYR A 24 5.93 -11.77 2.60
N ALA A 25 5.91 -12.03 1.29
CA ALA A 25 5.20 -11.19 0.35
C ALA A 25 4.61 -12.00 -0.80
N THR A 26 3.48 -11.52 -1.32
CA THR A 26 2.90 -11.96 -2.58
C THR A 26 2.48 -10.76 -3.41
N THR A 27 2.59 -10.87 -4.74
CA THR A 27 2.17 -9.83 -5.69
C THR A 27 1.05 -10.35 -6.57
N GLY A 28 0.28 -9.42 -7.13
CA GLY A 28 -0.81 -9.70 -8.05
C GLY A 28 -0.74 -8.81 -9.29
N ASN A 29 -0.76 -9.45 -10.45
CA ASN A 29 -1.08 -8.82 -11.73
C ASN A 29 -2.44 -9.32 -12.22
N TYR A 30 -3.45 -8.47 -12.11
CA TYR A 30 -4.85 -8.78 -12.44
C TYR A 30 -5.37 -8.05 -13.68
N ASP A 31 -4.48 -7.40 -14.46
CA ASP A 31 -4.85 -6.80 -15.75
C ASP A 31 -3.82 -7.18 -16.83
N PRO A 32 -4.14 -8.15 -17.71
CA PRO A 32 -3.24 -8.58 -18.78
C PRO A 32 -2.86 -7.47 -19.77
N THR A 33 -3.68 -6.42 -19.90
CA THR A 33 -3.43 -5.31 -20.83
C THR A 33 -2.46 -4.27 -20.25
N ARG A 34 -2.24 -4.29 -18.93
CA ARG A 34 -1.28 -3.44 -18.20
C ARG A 34 -0.32 -4.35 -17.41
N PRO A 35 0.66 -5.00 -18.07
CA PRO A 35 1.39 -6.14 -17.51
C PRO A 35 2.44 -5.72 -16.47
N THR A 36 1.98 -5.35 -15.27
CA THR A 36 2.80 -5.00 -14.12
C THR A 36 2.13 -5.44 -12.82
N ASP A 37 2.92 -5.66 -11.78
CA ASP A 37 2.39 -5.93 -10.43
C ASP A 37 1.63 -4.71 -9.90
N GLY A 38 0.31 -4.80 -9.92
CA GLY A 38 -0.61 -3.74 -9.48
C GLY A 38 -1.08 -3.89 -8.04
N ALA A 39 -0.86 -5.05 -7.41
CA ALA A 39 -1.25 -5.31 -6.03
C ALA A 39 -0.17 -6.11 -5.28
N TYR A 40 -0.16 -5.99 -3.95
CA TYR A 40 0.64 -6.84 -3.06
C TYR A 40 0.03 -7.02 -1.68
N SER A 41 0.50 -8.04 -0.98
CA SER A 41 0.36 -8.20 0.47
C SER A 41 1.71 -8.58 1.08
N VAL A 42 2.11 -7.92 2.16
CA VAL A 42 3.42 -8.06 2.80
C VAL A 42 3.27 -8.18 4.31
N LEU A 43 3.95 -9.16 4.90
CA LEU A 43 4.22 -9.25 6.34
C LEU A 43 5.71 -9.02 6.59
N MET A 44 6.02 -8.05 7.44
CA MET A 44 7.37 -7.59 7.74
C MET A 44 7.63 -7.76 9.23
N LYS A 45 8.59 -8.61 9.59
CA LYS A 45 9.05 -8.79 10.98
C LYS A 45 10.32 -7.99 11.22
N PHE A 46 10.28 -7.12 12.21
CA PHE A 46 11.40 -6.28 12.65
C PHE A 46 12.26 -7.00 13.69
N ALA A 47 13.54 -6.64 13.76
CA ALA A 47 14.46 -7.12 14.80
C ALA A 47 14.00 -6.74 16.22
N SER A 48 13.22 -5.66 16.35
CA SER A 48 12.57 -5.27 17.60
C SER A 48 11.44 -6.21 18.06
N GLY A 49 11.06 -7.18 17.22
CA GLY A 49 9.95 -8.11 17.45
C GLY A 49 8.59 -7.63 16.90
N GLY A 50 8.49 -6.36 16.48
CA GLY A 50 7.29 -5.83 15.86
C GLY A 50 6.98 -6.46 14.49
N VAL A 51 5.70 -6.48 14.11
CA VAL A 51 5.25 -6.95 12.80
C VAL A 51 4.38 -5.90 12.13
N ALA A 52 4.73 -5.52 10.89
CA ALA A 52 3.88 -4.68 10.04
C ALA A 52 3.20 -5.54 8.97
N ASN A 53 1.91 -5.29 8.75
CA ASN A 53 1.14 -5.85 7.64
C ASN A 53 0.80 -4.73 6.67
N LEU A 54 1.19 -4.90 5.40
CA LEU A 54 1.00 -3.90 4.36
C LEU A 54 0.21 -4.51 3.21
N THR A 55 -0.79 -3.78 2.73
CA THR A 55 -1.61 -4.19 1.59
C THR A 55 -1.80 -3.01 0.64
N TYR A 56 -1.69 -3.28 -0.65
CA TYR A 56 -1.86 -2.28 -1.70
C TYR A 56 -2.57 -2.89 -2.91
N SER A 57 -3.46 -2.10 -3.52
CA SER A 57 -4.09 -2.40 -4.81
C SER A 57 -4.23 -1.11 -5.61
N GLY A 58 -3.60 -1.06 -6.78
CA GLY A 58 -3.68 0.07 -7.72
C GLY A 58 -4.77 -0.08 -8.77
N TYR A 59 -5.67 -1.05 -8.63
CA TYR A 59 -6.72 -1.31 -9.63
C TYR A 59 -7.91 -0.37 -9.55
N ALA A 60 -7.88 0.61 -8.63
CA ALA A 60 -8.92 1.62 -8.45
C ALA A 60 -10.30 0.96 -8.36
N HIS A 61 -10.45 -0.06 -7.49
CA HIS A 61 -11.71 -0.74 -7.19
C HIS A 61 -12.26 -0.27 -5.84
N PHE A 62 -11.52 -0.53 -4.76
CA PHE A 62 -11.82 0.01 -3.45
C PHE A 62 -10.95 1.23 -3.18
N ASP A 63 -11.56 2.28 -2.65
CA ASP A 63 -10.89 3.55 -2.33
C ASP A 63 -10.72 3.70 -0.82
N THR A 64 -9.50 3.53 -0.35
CA THR A 64 -9.19 3.60 1.08
C THR A 64 -9.32 5.00 1.66
N ASP A 65 -9.51 6.02 0.83
CA ASP A 65 -9.78 7.39 1.30
C ASP A 65 -11.07 7.45 2.12
N GLU A 66 -12.00 6.48 1.96
CA GLU A 66 -13.17 6.32 2.82
C GLU A 66 -12.80 6.22 4.32
N PHE A 67 -11.71 5.53 4.63
CA PHE A 67 -11.23 5.36 6.01
C PHE A 67 -10.44 6.55 6.54
N THR A 68 -10.07 7.50 5.67
CA THR A 68 -9.29 8.70 6.02
C THR A 68 -10.14 9.97 5.94
N GLY A 69 -11.47 9.83 5.96
CA GLY A 69 -12.40 10.96 5.90
C GLY A 69 -12.43 11.65 4.53
N TRP A 70 -12.29 10.85 3.47
CA TRP A 70 -12.24 11.29 2.07
C TRP A 70 -11.17 12.34 1.82
N ARG A 71 -9.96 12.06 2.32
CA ARG A 71 -8.76 12.86 2.06
C ARG A 71 -7.84 12.10 1.14
N ALA A 72 -7.62 12.66 -0.05
CA ALA A 72 -6.68 12.11 -1.02
C ALA A 72 -5.24 12.18 -0.49
N GLU A 73 -4.33 11.46 -1.14
CA GLU A 73 -2.89 11.48 -0.83
C GLU A 73 -2.28 12.90 -0.82
N SER A 74 -2.81 13.82 -1.63
CA SER A 74 -2.40 15.23 -1.65
C SER A 74 -2.86 16.05 -0.44
N GLY A 75 -3.67 15.47 0.46
CA GLY A 75 -4.32 16.13 1.59
C GLY A 75 -5.61 16.88 1.23
N LEU A 76 -5.97 16.96 -0.04
CA LEU A 76 -7.19 17.62 -0.50
C LEU A 76 -8.42 16.77 -0.19
N ALA A 77 -9.57 17.43 -0.03
CA ALA A 77 -10.85 16.75 0.05
C ALA A 77 -11.14 16.06 -1.29
N LYS A 78 -11.61 14.82 -1.21
CA LYS A 78 -12.03 14.01 -2.36
C LYS A 78 -13.54 13.83 -2.30
N ASP A 79 -14.16 13.88 -3.46
CA ASP A 79 -15.59 13.59 -3.62
C ASP A 79 -15.75 12.08 -3.86
N PRO A 80 -16.44 11.34 -2.97
CA PRO A 80 -16.65 9.90 -3.14
C PRO A 80 -17.44 9.55 -4.41
N GLU A 81 -18.31 10.45 -4.88
CA GLU A 81 -19.15 10.22 -6.07
C GLU A 81 -18.37 10.42 -7.38
N ARG A 82 -17.15 10.98 -7.31
CA ARG A 82 -16.32 11.27 -8.48
C ARG A 82 -15.36 10.13 -8.85
N TYR A 83 -15.57 8.96 -8.26
CA TYR A 83 -14.76 7.79 -8.52
C TYR A 83 -14.78 7.41 -10.02
N GLY A 84 -13.59 7.31 -10.63
CA GLY A 84 -13.41 6.87 -12.02
C GLY A 84 -13.75 7.89 -13.13
N ALA A 85 -14.08 9.14 -12.78
CA ALA A 85 -14.42 10.22 -13.73
C ALA A 85 -13.21 11.05 -14.20
#